data_AF-A0A7Y5J4X3-F1
#
_entry.id   AF-A0A7Y5J4X3-F1
#
_cell.length_a   1.000
_cell.length_b   1.000
_cell.length_c   1.000
_cell.angle_alpha   90.00
_cell.angle_beta   90.00
_cell.angle_gamma   90.00
#
_symmetry.space_group_name_H-M   'P 1'
#
loop_
_entity.id
_entity.type
_entity.pdbx_description
1 polymer ?
#
loop_
_entity_poly.entity_id
_entity_poly.type
_entity_poly.pdbx_seq_one_letter_code
_entity_poly.pdbx_strand_id
1 'polypeptide(L)'
;MNSLHGLDSLRTIGGLLGIFGNNILLNNLDGLHSLDSVGGRLIISENAQLYGLSGLEDLQHVGGVWRVAGNPTRAMATFSTVNPIPGMKRFELFDTGGRLVRLARFEGQSFEFHRESLLAGMYFFSIADERGRRFDGKIVVMD
;
A
#
# COMPACT_ATOMS: atom_id res chain seq x y z
N MET A 1 -9.77 -11.69 12.84
CA MET A 1 -8.39 -12.17 13.09
C MET A 1 -7.66 -11.10 13.89
N ASN A 2 -6.86 -11.47 14.89
CA ASN A 2 -6.11 -10.54 15.73
C ASN A 2 -4.59 -10.77 15.69
N SER A 3 -4.12 -11.83 15.03
CA SER A 3 -2.69 -12.15 14.93
C SER A 3 -2.42 -13.08 13.75
N LEU A 4 -1.18 -13.04 13.25
CA LEU A 4 -0.62 -13.98 12.27
C LEU A 4 0.47 -14.90 12.87
N HIS A 5 0.67 -14.87 14.19
CA HIS A 5 1.56 -15.82 14.88
C HIS A 5 1.11 -17.26 14.58
N GLY A 6 2.01 -18.06 14.05
CA GLY A 6 1.73 -19.34 13.40
C GLY A 6 2.13 -19.35 11.92
N LEU A 7 2.32 -18.19 11.31
CA LEU A 7 2.92 -18.05 9.97
C LEU A 7 4.43 -17.75 10.03
N ASP A 8 5.05 -17.77 11.21
CA ASP A 8 6.42 -17.30 11.44
C ASP A 8 7.49 -18.02 10.60
N SER A 9 7.19 -19.24 10.12
CA SER A 9 8.06 -20.02 9.23
C SER A 9 7.72 -19.91 7.74
N LEU A 10 6.67 -19.16 7.38
CA LEU A 10 6.22 -19.00 6.01
C LEU A 10 7.21 -18.10 5.25
N ARG A 11 8.01 -18.71 4.38
CA ARG A 11 9.03 -17.98 3.60
C ARG A 11 8.56 -17.52 2.24
N THR A 12 7.69 -18.29 1.59
CA THR A 12 7.27 -18.02 0.21
C THR A 12 5.79 -18.27 0.03
N ILE A 13 5.16 -17.44 -0.80
CA ILE A 13 3.79 -17.59 -1.28
C ILE A 13 3.85 -17.59 -2.80
N GLY A 14 3.52 -18.70 -3.47
CA GLY A 14 3.60 -18.76 -4.94
C GLY A 14 2.57 -17.89 -5.67
N GLY A 15 1.49 -17.49 -4.99
CA GLY A 15 0.34 -16.79 -5.59
C GLY A 15 0.01 -15.47 -4.91
N LEU A 16 -1.26 -15.28 -4.54
CA LEU A 16 -1.77 -14.06 -3.90
C LEU A 16 -1.61 -14.14 -2.37
N LEU A 17 -1.08 -13.08 -1.76
CA LEU A 17 -1.27 -12.79 -0.33
C LEU A 17 -2.33 -11.69 -0.19
N GLY A 18 -3.47 -12.03 0.40
CA GLY A 18 -4.57 -11.11 0.67
C GLY A 18 -4.82 -10.97 2.17
N ILE A 19 -4.58 -9.78 2.73
CA ILE A 19 -4.85 -9.44 4.13
C ILE A 19 -5.87 -8.30 4.12
N PHE A 20 -7.15 -8.64 4.29
CA PHE A 20 -8.21 -7.63 4.22
C PHE A 20 -9.40 -7.91 5.12
N GLY A 21 -10.12 -6.84 5.49
CA GLY A 21 -11.32 -6.92 6.31
C GLY A 21 -11.07 -7.16 7.80
N ASN A 22 -9.84 -6.95 8.30
CA ASN A 22 -9.53 -7.10 9.72
C ASN A 22 -9.85 -5.80 10.47
N ASN A 23 -11.14 -5.62 10.76
CA ASN A 23 -11.70 -4.34 11.19
C ASN A 23 -11.36 -3.88 12.62
N ILE A 24 -10.77 -4.70 13.50
CA ILE A 24 -10.72 -4.30 14.93
C ILE A 24 -9.52 -4.75 15.76
N LEU A 25 -8.74 -5.75 15.37
CA LEU A 25 -7.67 -6.26 16.25
C LEU A 25 -6.33 -6.52 15.58
N LEU A 26 -6.27 -6.61 14.24
CA LEU A 26 -4.99 -6.79 13.54
C LEU A 26 -4.35 -5.42 13.38
N ASN A 27 -3.35 -5.13 14.21
CA ASN A 27 -2.65 -3.85 14.25
C ASN A 27 -1.24 -3.88 13.64
N ASN A 28 -0.71 -5.08 13.40
CA ASN A 28 0.53 -5.36 12.70
C ASN A 28 0.41 -6.67 11.91
N LEU A 29 1.48 -7.07 11.23
CA LEU A 29 1.59 -8.32 10.49
C LEU A 29 2.59 -9.28 11.16
N ASP A 30 2.80 -9.14 12.47
CA ASP A 30 3.68 -10.01 13.24
C ASP A 30 3.26 -11.47 13.05
N GLY A 31 4.24 -12.29 12.67
CA GLY A 31 4.01 -13.64 12.14
C GLY A 31 4.38 -13.80 10.68
N LEU A 32 4.55 -12.71 9.91
CA LEU A 32 5.05 -12.77 8.53
C LEU A 32 6.53 -12.36 8.39
N HIS A 33 7.25 -12.18 9.50
CA HIS A 33 8.60 -11.61 9.49
C HIS A 33 9.61 -12.42 8.66
N SER A 34 9.39 -13.72 8.47
CA SER A 34 10.25 -14.57 7.63
C SER A 34 9.83 -14.63 6.14
N LEU A 35 8.77 -13.93 5.75
CA LEU A 35 8.22 -13.99 4.40
C LEU A 35 9.11 -13.20 3.43
N ASP A 36 9.79 -13.92 2.54
CA ASP A 36 10.76 -13.39 1.58
C ASP A 36 10.14 -13.08 0.21
N SER A 37 9.15 -13.87 -0.22
CA SER A 37 8.54 -13.67 -1.55
C SER A 37 7.05 -14.01 -1.67
N VAL A 38 6.36 -13.22 -2.49
CA VAL A 38 4.98 -13.44 -2.98
C VAL A 38 4.99 -13.46 -4.51
N GLY A 39 4.94 -14.64 -5.13
CA GLY A 39 5.03 -14.80 -6.58
C GLY A 39 3.90 -14.11 -7.38
N GLY A 40 2.77 -13.82 -6.75
CA GLY A 40 1.64 -13.11 -7.35
C GLY A 40 1.43 -11.71 -6.77
N ARG A 41 0.19 -11.41 -6.37
CA ARG A 41 -0.19 -10.08 -5.86
C ARG A 41 -0.09 -10.03 -4.34
N LEU A 42 0.22 -8.85 -3.80
CA LEU A 42 0.06 -8.54 -2.38
C LEU A 42 -1.05 -7.51 -2.22
N ILE A 43 -2.13 -7.89 -1.54
CA ILE A 43 -3.29 -7.03 -1.27
C ILE A 43 -3.45 -6.89 0.23
N ILE A 44 -3.25 -5.69 0.75
CA ILE A 44 -3.48 -5.34 2.15
C ILE A 44 -4.49 -4.19 2.16
N SER A 45 -5.73 -4.45 2.56
CA SER A 45 -6.77 -3.42 2.49
C SER A 45 -7.86 -3.58 3.54
N GLU A 46 -8.53 -2.50 3.94
CA GLU A 46 -9.70 -2.61 4.84
C GLU A 46 -9.34 -3.25 6.19
N ASN A 47 -8.16 -2.93 6.73
CA ASN A 47 -7.72 -3.34 8.06
C ASN A 47 -7.66 -2.10 8.95
N ALA A 48 -8.79 -1.76 9.58
CA ALA A 48 -8.99 -0.46 10.23
C ALA A 48 -8.03 -0.16 11.40
N GLN A 49 -7.38 -1.17 11.97
CA GLN A 49 -6.39 -1.03 13.03
C GLN A 49 -4.96 -1.27 12.56
N LEU A 50 -4.72 -1.60 11.28
CA LEU A 50 -3.39 -1.91 10.77
C LEU A 50 -2.64 -0.61 10.42
N TYR A 51 -1.91 -0.07 11.40
CA TYR A 51 -1.20 1.22 11.28
C TYR A 51 0.03 1.17 10.37
N GLY A 52 0.52 -0.03 10.02
CA GLY A 52 1.72 -0.21 9.22
C GLY A 52 1.88 -1.63 8.68
N LEU A 53 3.01 -1.90 8.04
CA LEU A 53 3.35 -3.21 7.48
C LEU A 53 4.44 -3.93 8.29
N SER A 54 4.65 -3.53 9.54
CA SER A 54 5.56 -4.25 10.45
C SER A 54 5.20 -5.73 10.50
N GLY A 55 6.20 -6.59 10.37
CA GLY A 55 6.07 -8.01 10.09
C GLY A 55 6.30 -8.38 8.62
N LEU A 56 6.58 -7.45 7.71
CA LEU A 56 6.97 -7.72 6.30
C LEU A 56 8.38 -7.19 5.96
N GLU A 57 9.25 -7.05 6.97
CA GLU A 57 10.57 -6.44 6.82
C GLU A 57 11.47 -7.20 5.83
N ASP A 58 11.36 -8.53 5.79
CA ASP A 58 12.19 -9.38 4.95
C ASP A 58 11.57 -9.65 3.56
N LEU A 59 10.41 -9.07 3.23
CA LEU A 59 9.73 -9.30 1.95
C LEU A 59 10.47 -8.59 0.80
N GLN A 60 11.24 -9.35 0.01
CA GLN A 60 12.07 -8.81 -1.07
C GLN A 60 11.40 -8.84 -2.45
N HIS A 61 10.50 -9.81 -2.68
CA HIS A 61 9.92 -10.01 -4.01
C HIS A 61 8.40 -10.12 -3.98
N VAL A 62 7.74 -9.34 -4.84
CA VAL A 62 6.33 -9.55 -5.19
C VAL A 62 6.17 -9.47 -6.69
N GLY A 63 5.67 -10.54 -7.30
CA GLY A 63 5.62 -10.68 -8.76
C GLY A 63 4.52 -9.85 -9.45
N GLY A 64 3.63 -9.22 -8.69
CA GLY A 64 2.49 -8.45 -9.20
C GLY A 64 2.27 -7.10 -8.50
N VAL A 65 1.08 -6.55 -8.67
CA VAL A 65 0.69 -5.25 -8.09
C VAL A 65 0.66 -5.32 -6.55
N TRP A 66 1.37 -4.40 -5.90
CA TRP A 66 1.19 -4.09 -4.49
C TRP A 66 0.00 -3.16 -4.33
N ARG A 67 -1.00 -3.57 -3.54
CA ARG A 67 -2.11 -2.70 -3.15
C ARG A 67 -2.22 -2.63 -1.64
N VAL A 68 -1.74 -1.53 -1.07
CA VAL A 68 -1.92 -1.17 0.34
C VAL A 68 -2.96 -0.06 0.41
N ALA A 69 -4.20 -0.37 0.78
CA ALA A 69 -5.30 0.58 0.80
C ALA A 69 -5.92 0.67 2.19
N GLY A 70 -5.71 1.82 2.85
CA GLY A 70 -6.29 2.12 4.16
C GLY A 70 -5.45 1.61 5.33
N ASN A 71 -4.20 2.06 5.42
CA ASN A 71 -3.50 2.13 6.71
C ASN A 71 -3.76 3.53 7.31
N PRO A 72 -4.24 3.64 8.56
CA PRO A 72 -4.66 4.88 9.17
C PRO A 72 -3.45 5.62 9.73
N THR A 73 -2.95 6.59 9.00
CA THR A 73 -2.77 7.88 9.66
C THR A 73 -3.70 8.85 8.93
N ARG A 74 -4.63 9.47 9.68
CA ARG A 74 -5.60 10.44 9.14
C ARG A 74 -4.91 11.54 8.33
N ALA A 75 -3.68 11.88 8.69
CA ALA A 75 -2.95 12.99 8.10
C ALA A 75 -2.16 12.63 6.84
N MET A 76 -1.65 11.39 6.68
CA MET A 76 -0.64 11.10 5.65
C MET A 76 -0.87 9.76 4.97
N ALA A 77 -0.64 9.68 3.65
CA ALA A 77 -0.36 8.41 3.01
C ALA A 77 1.06 8.41 2.47
N THR A 78 1.73 7.27 2.64
CA THR A 78 3.06 7.04 2.09
C THR A 78 2.95 5.91 1.08
N PHE A 79 3.43 6.16 -0.14
CA PHE A 79 3.67 5.16 -1.15
C PHE A 79 5.15 4.86 -1.16
N SER A 80 5.54 3.59 -1.12
CA SER A 80 6.94 3.18 -1.20
C SER A 80 7.09 2.06 -2.21
N THR A 81 8.20 2.06 -2.95
CA THR A 81 8.55 1.04 -3.93
C THR A 81 9.73 0.24 -3.43
N VAL A 82 9.63 -1.10 -3.43
CA VAL A 82 10.71 -1.99 -2.95
C VAL A 82 12.00 -1.79 -3.73
N ASN A 83 11.89 -1.60 -5.05
CA ASN A 83 13.02 -1.23 -5.89
C ASN A 83 12.92 0.25 -6.25
N PRO A 84 14.01 1.05 -6.12
CA PRO A 84 14.01 2.42 -6.57
C PRO A 84 13.57 2.51 -8.03
N ILE A 85 12.49 3.25 -8.26
CA ILE A 85 12.12 3.70 -9.60
C ILE A 85 12.99 4.92 -9.88
N PRO A 86 13.97 4.83 -10.80
CA PRO A 86 14.86 5.95 -11.12
C PRO A 86 14.07 7.10 -11.74
N GLY A 87 14.55 8.32 -11.51
CA GLY A 87 14.01 9.53 -12.13
C GLY A 87 12.76 10.07 -11.44
N MET A 88 12.15 11.05 -12.11
CA MET A 88 10.98 11.75 -11.61
C MET A 88 9.73 10.88 -11.82
N LYS A 89 8.87 10.84 -10.81
CA LYS A 89 7.57 10.17 -10.88
C LYS A 89 6.47 11.22 -10.78
N ARG A 90 5.37 10.98 -11.49
CA ARG A 90 4.15 11.79 -11.44
C ARG A 90 3.10 11.05 -10.64
N PHE A 91 2.63 11.65 -9.55
CA PHE A 91 1.51 11.18 -8.76
C PHE A 91 0.26 11.96 -9.14
N GLU A 92 -0.81 11.25 -9.49
CA GLU A 92 -2.14 11.77 -9.82
C GLU A 92 -3.14 11.15 -8.84
N LEU A 93 -4.04 11.95 -8.28
CA LEU A 93 -5.14 11.49 -7.43
C LEU A 93 -6.46 11.98 -8.01
N PHE A 94 -7.43 11.10 -8.14
CA PHE A 94 -8.74 11.33 -8.72
C PHE A 94 -9.85 11.02 -7.71
N ASP A 95 -10.92 11.80 -7.73
CA ASP A 95 -12.16 11.43 -7.04
C ASP A 95 -12.93 10.33 -7.80
N THR A 96 -14.06 9.88 -7.25
CA THR A 96 -14.90 8.84 -7.87
C THR A 96 -15.55 9.26 -9.19
N GLY A 97 -15.61 10.56 -9.48
CA GLY A 97 -16.06 11.10 -10.76
C GLY A 97 -14.96 11.15 -11.82
N GLY A 98 -13.74 10.72 -11.48
CA GLY A 98 -12.57 10.79 -12.36
C GLY A 98 -11.95 12.18 -12.46
N ARG A 99 -12.34 13.13 -11.61
CA ARG A 99 -11.75 14.47 -11.59
C ARG A 99 -10.42 14.43 -10.83
N LEU A 100 -9.37 14.99 -11.43
CA LEU A 100 -8.06 15.14 -10.80
C LEU A 100 -8.19 16.10 -9.60
N VAL A 101 -7.91 15.61 -8.40
CA VAL A 101 -7.94 16.38 -7.15
C VAL A 101 -6.56 16.68 -6.60
N ARG A 102 -5.53 15.91 -7.01
CA ARG A 102 -4.14 16.21 -6.64
C ARG A 102 -3.17 15.76 -7.72
N LEU A 103 -2.14 16.57 -7.91
CA LEU A 103 -1.00 16.29 -8.78
C LEU A 103 0.28 16.61 -8.01
N ALA A 104 1.24 15.69 -8.04
CA ALA A 104 2.56 15.91 -7.46
C ALA A 104 3.64 15.24 -8.31
N ARG A 105 4.88 15.68 -8.09
CA ARG A 105 6.06 15.03 -8.65
C ARG A 105 7.02 14.68 -7.51
N PHE A 106 7.66 13.53 -7.60
CA PHE A 106 8.60 13.08 -6.58
C PHE A 106 9.71 12.21 -7.16
N GLU A 107 10.89 12.32 -6.55
CA GLU A 107 12.05 11.46 -6.79
C GLU A 107 12.24 10.49 -5.62
N GLY A 108 13.05 9.46 -5.81
CA GLY A 108 13.32 8.47 -4.76
C GLY A 108 12.28 7.35 -4.63
N GLN A 109 12.44 6.54 -3.59
CA GLN A 109 11.71 5.28 -3.40
C GLN A 109 10.33 5.45 -2.77
N SER A 110 10.08 6.60 -2.14
CA SER A 110 8.87 6.85 -1.38
C SER A 110 8.27 8.22 -1.71
N PHE A 111 6.95 8.31 -1.62
CA PHE A 111 6.18 9.54 -1.76
C PHE A 111 5.17 9.64 -0.64
N GLU A 112 5.23 10.73 0.10
CA GLU A 112 4.29 11.02 1.16
C GLU A 112 3.38 12.19 0.74
N PHE A 113 2.08 12.07 1.02
CA PHE A 113 1.17 13.18 0.81
C PHE A 113 0.17 13.33 1.95
N HIS A 114 -0.17 14.60 2.25
CA HIS A 114 -1.09 14.96 3.30
C HIS A 114 -2.56 14.76 2.88
N ARG A 115 -3.34 14.03 3.65
CA ARG A 115 -4.77 13.75 3.38
C ARG A 115 -5.72 14.81 3.93
N GLU A 116 -5.25 15.70 4.79
CA GLU A 116 -6.08 16.67 5.55
C GLU A 116 -6.89 17.62 4.66
N SER A 117 -6.47 17.85 3.42
CA SER A 117 -7.20 18.68 2.46
C SER A 117 -8.23 17.89 1.63
N LEU A 118 -8.38 16.59 1.85
CA LEU A 118 -9.31 15.72 1.13
C LEU A 118 -10.57 15.53 1.95
N LEU A 119 -11.72 15.54 1.28
CA LEU A 119 -12.99 15.17 1.90
C LEU A 119 -13.00 13.66 2.18
N ALA A 120 -13.78 13.22 3.16
CA ALA A 120 -14.03 11.79 3.32
C ALA A 120 -14.64 11.20 2.05
N GLY A 121 -14.14 10.03 1.67
CA GLY A 121 -14.52 9.39 0.42
C GLY A 121 -13.44 8.47 -0.15
N MET A 122 -13.76 7.87 -1.28
CA MET A 122 -12.84 7.04 -2.05
C MET A 122 -12.14 7.88 -3.12
N TYR A 123 -10.84 7.64 -3.29
CA TYR A 123 -10.04 8.24 -4.36
C TYR A 123 -9.20 7.17 -5.06
N PHE A 124 -8.85 7.43 -6.31
CA PHE A 124 -8.00 6.59 -7.14
C PHE A 124 -6.69 7.31 -7.41
N PHE A 125 -5.55 6.64 -7.25
CA PHE A 125 -4.26 7.22 -7.59
C PHE A 125 -3.62 6.51 -8.79
N SER A 126 -2.78 7.26 -9.51
CA SER A 126 -1.91 6.80 -10.59
C SER A 126 -0.51 7.36 -10.32
N ILE A 127 0.50 6.49 -10.29
CA ILE A 127 1.91 6.89 -10.26
C ILE A 127 2.53 6.45 -11.59
N ALA A 128 3.02 7.41 -12.36
CA ALA A 128 3.70 7.16 -13.62
C ALA A 128 5.18 7.55 -13.54
N ASP A 129 6.06 6.71 -14.08
CA ASP A 129 7.45 7.07 -14.31
C ASP A 129 7.69 7.60 -15.73
N GLU A 130 8.91 8.08 -15.99
CA GLU A 130 9.31 8.61 -17.31
C GLU A 130 9.36 7.55 -18.41
N ARG A 131 9.38 6.26 -18.04
CA ARG A 131 9.39 5.12 -18.96
C ARG A 131 7.97 4.65 -19.31
N GLY A 132 6.94 5.32 -18.81
CA GLY A 132 5.55 4.99 -19.04
C GLY A 132 5.02 3.84 -18.18
N ARG A 133 5.78 3.34 -17.20
CA ARG A 133 5.25 2.38 -16.22
C ARG A 133 4.26 3.11 -15.32
N ARG A 134 3.11 2.47 -15.08
CA ARG A 134 2.04 2.99 -14.23
C ARG A 134 1.73 2.06 -13.07
N PHE A 135 1.48 2.64 -11.92
CA PHE A 135 1.06 1.98 -10.69
C PHE A 135 -0.19 2.67 -10.18
N ASP A 136 -1.31 1.95 -10.27
CA ASP A 136 -2.61 2.48 -9.91
C ASP A 136 -3.13 1.83 -8.62
N GLY A 137 -3.96 2.56 -7.87
CA GLY A 137 -4.61 2.02 -6.69
C GLY A 137 -5.72 2.91 -6.15
N LYS A 138 -6.22 2.54 -4.96
CA LYS A 138 -7.30 3.27 -4.27
C LYS A 138 -6.85 3.68 -2.87
N ILE A 139 -7.32 4.83 -2.42
CA ILE A 139 -7.25 5.26 -1.02
C ILE A 139 -8.68 5.56 -0.53
N VAL A 140 -8.88 5.41 0.77
CA VAL A 140 -10.12 5.83 1.45
C VAL A 140 -9.74 6.84 2.51
N VAL A 141 -10.39 7.99 2.47
CA VAL A 141 -10.33 9.04 3.50
C VAL A 141 -11.56 8.89 4.36
N MET A 142 -11.38 8.77 5.67
CA MET A 142 -12.45 8.69 6.67
C MET A 142 -12.27 9.84 7.65
N ASP A 143 -13.38 10.37 8.14
CA ASP A 143 -13.42 11.51 9.06
C ASP A 143 -12.77 11.24 10.40
#